data_AF-A0A1L4BXS6-F1
#
_entry.id   AF-A0A1L4BXS6-F1
#
_cell.length_a   1.000
_cell.length_b   1.000
_cell.length_c   1.000
_cell.angle_alpha   90.00
_cell.angle_beta   90.00
_cell.angle_gamma   90.00
#
_symmetry.space_group_name_H-M   'P 1'
#
loop_
_entity.id
_entity.type
_entity.pdbx_description
1 polymer ?
#
loop_
_entity_poly.entity_id
_entity_poly.type
_entity_poly.pdbx_seq_one_letter_code
_entity_poly.pdbx_strand_id
1 'polypeptide(L)'
;MSERVNDNKILVIMILNKTELLDELLLEFTNVGIDSATVLNSVGMAQQLSTLEHTRILSTLRPFITSDHSENKMIFTIINESQVETIRKVVNDVIGDLSNPDTGVLFALPTLFTEGFH
;
A
#
# COMPACT_ATOMS: atom_id res chain seq x y z
N MET A 1 13.97 -3.41 -36.99
CA MET A 1 12.65 -3.79 -36.47
C MET A 1 12.83 -4.00 -34.97
N SER A 2 12.59 -2.98 -34.15
CA SER A 2 12.64 -3.12 -32.69
C SER A 2 11.28 -3.63 -32.25
N GLU A 3 11.21 -4.85 -31.72
CA GLU A 3 10.06 -5.28 -30.93
C GLU A 3 9.88 -4.23 -29.82
N ARG A 4 8.78 -3.49 -29.86
CA ARG A 4 8.35 -2.77 -28.66
C ARG A 4 7.89 -3.85 -27.71
N VAL A 5 8.67 -4.13 -26.68
CA VAL A 5 8.16 -4.81 -25.49
C VAL A 5 6.98 -3.97 -25.05
N ASN A 6 5.77 -4.51 -25.21
CA ASN A 6 4.56 -3.86 -24.75
C ASN A 6 4.58 -4.07 -23.23
N ASP A 7 5.28 -3.19 -22.51
CA ASP A 7 5.43 -3.32 -21.06
C ASP A 7 4.07 -3.03 -20.44
N ASN A 8 3.40 -4.10 -20.03
CA ASN A 8 2.05 -4.05 -19.53
C ASN A 8 2.07 -3.30 -18.19
N LYS A 9 1.14 -2.36 -18.01
CA LYS A 9 1.11 -1.52 -16.81
C LYS A 9 0.07 -2.03 -15.84
N ILE A 10 0.39 -1.92 -14.56
CA ILE A 10 -0.48 -2.32 -13.47
C ILE A 10 -0.60 -1.21 -12.45
N LEU A 11 -1.75 -1.15 -11.78
CA LEU A 11 -1.97 -0.30 -10.63
C LEU A 11 -1.60 -1.10 -9.39
N VAL A 12 -0.60 -0.66 -8.67
CA VAL A 12 -0.27 -1.16 -7.34
C VAL A 12 -0.94 -0.27 -6.29
N ILE A 13 -1.58 -0.93 -5.34
CA ILE A 13 -2.20 -0.31 -4.18
C ILE A 13 -1.53 -0.87 -2.93
N MET A 14 -1.05 0.03 -2.09
CA MET A 14 -0.51 -0.31 -0.78
C MET A 14 -1.35 0.34 0.32
N ILE A 15 -1.73 -0.45 1.32
CA ILE A 15 -2.29 0.01 2.58
C ILE A 15 -1.16 -0.07 3.61
N LEU A 16 -0.73 1.07 4.10
CA LEU A 16 0.35 1.22 5.08
C LEU A 16 -0.25 1.52 6.46
N ASN A 17 -0.02 0.62 7.40
CA ASN A 17 -0.43 0.78 8.80
C ASN A 17 0.58 1.64 9.59
N LYS A 18 1.88 1.39 9.38
CA LYS A 18 3.00 2.11 10.01
C LYS A 18 3.33 3.38 9.23
N THR A 19 2.52 4.42 9.44
CA THR A 19 2.62 5.67 8.66
C THR A 19 3.93 6.42 8.85
N GLU A 20 4.66 6.16 9.93
CA GLU A 20 6.02 6.68 10.17
C GLU A 20 7.04 6.21 9.12
N LEU A 21 6.76 5.12 8.39
CA LEU A 21 7.61 4.60 7.32
C LEU A 21 7.27 5.17 5.93
N LEU A 22 6.26 6.04 5.83
CA LEU A 22 5.77 6.53 4.54
C LEU A 22 6.86 7.24 3.73
N ASP A 23 7.57 8.18 4.35
CA ASP A 23 8.56 9.00 3.65
C ASP A 23 9.74 8.16 3.17
N GLU A 24 10.21 7.21 3.98
CA GLU A 24 11.26 6.25 3.62
C GLU A 24 10.82 5.35 2.47
N LEU A 25 9.60 4.80 2.53
CA LEU A 25 9.05 3.96 1.47
C LEU A 25 8.97 4.69 0.13
N LEU A 26 8.45 5.93 0.13
CA LEU A 26 8.33 6.73 -1.10
C LEU A 26 9.70 7.11 -1.67
N LEU A 27 10.67 7.41 -0.80
CA LEU A 27 12.04 7.68 -1.23
C LEU A 27 12.66 6.45 -1.90
N GLU A 28 12.50 5.26 -1.31
CA GLU A 28 13.03 4.02 -1.87
C GLU A 28 12.30 3.62 -3.17
N PHE A 29 11.01 3.92 -3.32
CA PHE A 29 10.33 3.81 -4.61
C PHE A 29 10.98 4.68 -5.69
N THR A 30 11.29 5.93 -5.38
CA THR A 30 12.01 6.81 -6.33
C THR A 30 13.41 6.27 -6.66
N ASN A 31 14.15 5.74 -5.67
CA ASN A 31 15.48 5.17 -5.89
C ASN A 31 15.50 3.98 -6.88
N VAL A 32 14.38 3.28 -7.03
CA VAL A 32 14.23 2.14 -7.96
C VAL A 32 13.46 2.49 -9.25
N GLY A 33 13.21 3.78 -9.52
CA GLY A 33 12.54 4.26 -10.72
C GLY A 33 11.01 4.09 -10.69
N ILE A 34 10.40 4.20 -9.51
CA ILE A 34 8.96 4.33 -9.32
C ILE A 34 8.69 5.77 -8.88
N ASP A 35 8.53 6.65 -9.86
CA ASP A 35 8.66 8.10 -9.68
C ASP A 35 7.34 8.80 -9.28
N SER A 36 6.20 8.09 -9.34
CA SER A 36 4.89 8.67 -9.10
C SER A 36 4.04 7.77 -8.19
N ALA A 37 3.54 8.37 -7.13
CA ALA A 37 2.55 7.78 -6.24
C ALA A 37 1.57 8.84 -5.75
N THR A 38 0.32 8.45 -5.54
CA THR A 38 -0.71 9.27 -4.87
C THR A 38 -1.02 8.66 -3.52
N VAL A 39 -1.03 9.48 -2.47
CA VAL A 39 -1.28 9.05 -1.09
C VAL A 39 -2.60 9.62 -0.58
N LEU A 40 -3.43 8.76 0.01
CA LEU A 40 -4.71 9.11 0.64
C LEU A 40 -4.73 8.67 2.11
N ASN A 41 -5.45 9.40 2.95
CA ASN A 41 -5.79 8.93 4.30
C ASN A 41 -6.88 7.86 4.22
N SER A 42 -6.76 6.82 5.05
CA SER A 42 -7.72 5.72 5.10
C SER A 42 -7.91 5.21 6.53
N VAL A 43 -9.03 4.55 6.79
CA VAL A 43 -9.39 3.98 8.09
C VAL A 43 -9.61 2.48 7.92
N GLY A 44 -8.99 1.69 8.79
CA GLY A 44 -9.18 0.24 8.80
C GLY A 44 -10.54 -0.16 9.36
N MET A 45 -11.02 -1.36 9.00
CA MET A 45 -12.31 -1.87 9.46
C MET A 45 -12.43 -1.91 11.00
N ALA A 46 -11.41 -2.41 11.70
CA ALA A 46 -11.43 -2.50 13.16
C ALA A 46 -11.60 -1.12 13.82
N GLN A 47 -10.89 -0.12 13.31
CA GLN A 47 -10.96 1.27 13.76
C GLN A 47 -12.33 1.90 13.42
N GLN A 48 -12.86 1.65 12.22
CA GLN A 48 -14.20 2.14 11.86
C GLN A 48 -15.26 1.55 12.80
N LEU A 49 -15.19 0.25 13.09
CA LEU A 49 -16.15 -0.44 13.97
C LEU A 49 -16.01 -0.02 15.43
N SER A 50 -14.82 0.41 15.89
CA SER A 50 -14.66 0.91 17.25
C SER A 50 -15.39 2.21 17.52
N THR A 51 -15.67 3.00 16.49
CA THR A 51 -16.50 4.22 16.62
C THR A 51 -17.99 3.90 16.80
N LEU A 52 -18.41 2.66 16.50
CA LEU A 52 -19.78 2.19 16.63
C LEU A 52 -19.95 1.53 18.02
N GLU A 53 -20.08 2.36 19.06
CA GLU A 53 -20.21 2.06 20.51
C GLU A 53 -21.21 0.96 20.92
N HIS A 54 -21.96 0.35 20.00
CA HIS A 54 -23.11 -0.53 20.31
C HIS A 54 -23.03 -1.96 19.76
N THR A 55 -21.92 -2.38 19.13
CA THR A 55 -21.83 -3.75 18.59
C THR A 55 -21.11 -4.72 19.54
N ARG A 56 -21.76 -5.84 19.85
CA ARG A 56 -21.26 -6.95 20.68
C ARG A 56 -19.96 -7.61 20.13
N ILE A 57 -19.58 -7.26 18.90
CA ILE A 57 -18.36 -7.66 18.18
C ILE A 57 -17.09 -7.02 18.79
N LEU A 58 -17.24 -5.91 19.51
CA LEU A 58 -16.13 -5.18 20.15
C LEU A 58 -15.35 -5.99 21.20
N SER A 59 -15.96 -6.98 21.86
CA SER A 59 -15.27 -7.73 22.91
C SER A 59 -14.13 -8.62 22.40
N THR A 60 -14.27 -9.18 21.20
CA THR A 60 -13.23 -10.03 20.57
C THR A 60 -12.20 -9.21 19.80
N LEU A 61 -12.57 -8.02 19.31
CA LEU A 61 -11.67 -7.15 18.54
C LEU A 61 -10.92 -6.13 19.41
N ARG A 62 -11.31 -5.93 20.68
CA ARG A 62 -10.69 -4.98 21.62
C ARG A 62 -9.15 -5.00 21.65
N PRO A 63 -8.47 -6.15 21.68
CA PRO A 63 -7.00 -6.21 21.67
C PRO A 63 -6.35 -5.71 20.38
N PHE A 64 -7.09 -5.70 19.26
CA PHE A 64 -6.64 -5.18 17.97
C PHE A 64 -7.00 -3.69 17.77
N ILE A 65 -7.81 -3.12 18.67
CA ILE A 65 -8.27 -1.72 18.64
C ILE A 65 -7.34 -0.82 19.48
N THR A 66 -6.49 -1.40 20.33
CA THR A 66 -5.54 -0.66 21.18
C THR A 66 -4.31 -0.13 20.44
N SER A 67 -4.31 -0.11 19.10
CA SER A 67 -3.38 0.73 18.33
C SER A 67 -3.97 2.13 18.24
N ASP A 68 -3.38 3.00 19.06
CA ASP A 68 -3.53 4.45 19.11
C ASP A 68 -3.93 5.03 17.75
N HIS A 69 -5.20 5.43 17.58
CA HIS A 69 -5.85 6.19 16.48
C HIS A 69 -5.06 6.52 15.18
N SER A 70 -4.25 5.62 14.63
CA SER A 70 -3.40 5.92 13.50
C SER A 70 -4.23 5.79 12.23
N GLU A 71 -4.48 6.90 11.55
CA GLU A 71 -4.99 6.88 10.18
C GLU A 71 -4.03 6.06 9.31
N ASN A 72 -4.51 5.04 8.61
CA ASN A 72 -3.69 4.32 7.64
C ASN A 72 -3.43 5.23 6.41
N LYS A 73 -2.38 4.93 5.66
CA LYS A 73 -2.11 5.59 4.37
C LYS A 73 -2.35 4.61 3.23
N MET A 74 -3.10 5.03 2.22
CA MET A 74 -3.29 4.26 1.00
C MET A 74 -2.48 4.89 -0.12
N ILE A 75 -1.58 4.13 -0.73
CA ILE A 75 -0.63 4.57 -1.74
C ILE A 75 -1.03 3.92 -3.06
N PHE A 76 -1.21 4.73 -4.09
CA PHE A 76 -1.53 4.30 -5.45
C PHE A 76 -0.35 4.62 -6.35
N THR A 77 0.16 3.64 -7.08
CA THR A 77 1.22 3.87 -8.08
C THR A 77 1.00 2.99 -9.30
N ILE A 78 1.30 3.52 -10.47
CA ILE A 78 1.31 2.75 -11.72
C ILE A 78 2.76 2.36 -11.98
N ILE A 79 2.98 1.07 -12.21
CA ILE A 79 4.30 0.54 -12.56
C ILE A 79 4.20 -0.32 -13.81
N ASN A 80 5.35 -0.57 -14.43
CA ASN A 80 5.45 -1.66 -15.39
C ASN A 80 5.37 -3.01 -14.66
N GLU A 81 4.74 -4.01 -15.27
CA GLU A 81 4.62 -5.35 -14.71
C GLU A 81 6.00 -5.97 -14.42
N SER A 82 7.00 -5.61 -15.21
CA SER A 82 8.42 -5.97 -14.99
C SER A 82 8.99 -5.47 -13.65
N GLN A 83 8.39 -4.45 -13.02
CA GLN A 83 8.82 -3.87 -11.74
C GLN A 83 8.11 -4.48 -10.52
N VAL A 84 7.24 -5.48 -10.68
CA VAL A 84 6.50 -6.11 -9.57
C VAL A 84 7.43 -6.64 -8.49
N GLU A 85 8.47 -7.39 -8.85
CA GLU A 85 9.38 -7.93 -7.84
C GLU A 85 10.23 -6.83 -7.20
N THR A 86 10.55 -5.77 -7.94
CA THR A 86 11.26 -4.59 -7.42
C THR A 86 10.45 -3.89 -6.33
N ILE A 87 9.18 -3.58 -6.58
CA ILE A 87 8.34 -2.90 -5.58
C ILE A 87 8.09 -3.79 -4.35
N ARG A 88 7.89 -5.10 -4.55
CA ARG A 88 7.71 -6.07 -3.45
C ARG A 88 8.95 -6.14 -2.57
N LYS A 89 10.14 -6.11 -3.18
CA LYS A 89 11.41 -6.09 -2.45
C LYS A 89 11.55 -4.79 -1.64
N VAL A 90 11.33 -3.63 -2.24
CA VAL A 90 11.41 -2.34 -1.52
C VAL A 90 10.45 -2.32 -0.33
N VAL A 91 9.20 -2.75 -0.53
CA VAL A 91 8.22 -2.84 0.56
C VAL A 91 8.72 -3.75 1.68
N ASN A 92 9.25 -4.94 1.36
CA ASN A 92 9.80 -5.84 2.36
C ASN A 92 11.02 -5.27 3.09
N ASP A 93 11.89 -4.56 2.38
CA ASP A 93 13.13 -3.99 2.95
C ASP A 93 12.82 -2.82 3.92
N VAL A 94 11.80 -2.00 3.62
CA VAL A 94 11.41 -0.85 4.46
C VAL A 94 10.46 -1.25 5.59
N ILE A 95 9.46 -2.08 5.29
CA ILE A 95 8.33 -2.35 6.21
C ILE A 95 8.46 -3.70 6.90
N GLY A 96 9.22 -4.63 6.30
CA GLY A 96 9.32 -6.02 6.72
C GLY A 96 8.31 -6.94 6.03
N ASP A 97 8.25 -8.17 6.51
CA ASP A 97 7.39 -9.21 5.93
C ASP A 97 5.90 -8.91 6.19
N LEU A 98 5.16 -8.68 5.10
CA LEU A 98 3.72 -8.40 5.07
C LEU A 98 2.83 -9.55 5.57
N SER A 99 3.39 -10.74 5.80
CA SER A 99 2.67 -11.84 6.45
C SER A 99 2.46 -11.61 7.95
N ASN A 100 3.20 -10.68 8.55
CA ASN A 100 3.06 -10.33 9.97
C ASN A 100 1.90 -9.36 10.21
N PRO A 101 1.26 -9.41 11.39
CA PRO A 101 0.28 -8.41 11.80
C PRO A 101 0.82 -6.98 11.73
N ASP A 102 -0.06 -6.01 11.46
CA ASP A 102 0.21 -4.58 11.52
C ASP A 102 1.33 -4.05 10.60
N THR A 103 1.61 -4.73 9.50
CA THR A 103 2.61 -4.32 8.49
C THR A 103 1.98 -3.59 7.30
N GLY A 104 0.86 -4.10 6.79
CA GLY A 104 0.09 -3.49 5.69
C GLY A 104 -0.45 -4.52 4.71
N VAL A 105 -0.95 -4.05 3.56
CA VAL A 105 -1.39 -4.92 2.45
C VAL A 105 -0.89 -4.33 1.13
N LEU A 106 -0.29 -5.16 0.29
CA LEU A 106 0.16 -4.80 -1.06
C LEU A 106 -0.54 -5.69 -2.09
N PHE A 107 -1.20 -5.07 -3.07
CA PHE A 107 -1.82 -5.80 -4.17
C PHE A 107 -1.82 -4.99 -5.45
N ALA A 108 -2.07 -5.66 -6.58
CA ALA A 108 -2.06 -5.01 -7.88
C ALA A 108 -3.31 -5.39 -8.71
N LEU A 109 -3.68 -4.50 -9.61
CA LEU A 109 -4.79 -4.66 -10.56
C LEU A 109 -4.29 -4.38 -11.98
N PRO A 110 -4.73 -5.14 -13.00
CA PRO A 110 -4.40 -4.84 -14.39
C PRO A 110 -5.04 -3.52 -14.81
N THR A 111 -4.32 -2.72 -15.60
CA THR A 111 -4.85 -1.47 -16.15
C THR A 111 -5.25 -1.66 -17.60
N LEU A 112 -6.39 -1.08 -18.00
CA LEU A 112 -6.82 -1.09 -19.40
C LEU A 112 -6.12 0.01 -20.20
N PHE A 113 -5.87 1.16 -19.58
CA PHE A 113 -5.14 2.29 -20.13
C PHE A 113 -4.55 3.14 -19.00
N THR A 114 -3.49 3.89 -19.30
CA THR A 114 -2.87 4.85 -18.38
C THR A 114 -2.41 6.07 -19.17
N GLU A 115 -2.62 7.28 -18.64
CA GLU A 115 -2.22 8.55 -19.25
C GLU A 115 -1.69 9.51 -18.16
N GLY A 116 -0.86 10.50 -18.53
CA GLY A 116 -0.36 11.53 -17.61
C GLY A 116 0.76 11.10 -16.66
N PHE A 117 1.30 9.89 -16.81
CA PHE A 117 2.47 9.42 -16.06
C PHE A 117 3.77 9.95 -16.69
N HIS A 118 4.67 10.49 -15.87
CA HIS A 118 5.99 11.01 -16.26
C HIS A 118 7.04 10.53 -15.27
#